data_AF-A0A6B3GHT2-F1
#
_entry.id   AF-A0A6B3GHT2-F1
#
_cell.length_a   1.000
_cell.length_b   1.000
_cell.length_c   1.000
_cell.angle_alpha   90.00
_cell.angle_beta   90.00
_cell.angle_gamma   90.00
#
_symmetry.space_group_name_H-M   'P 1'
#
loop_
_entity.id
_entity.type
_entity.pdbx_description
1 polymer ?
#
loop_
_entity_poly.entity_id
_entity_poly.type
_entity_poly.pdbx_seq_one_letter_code
_entity_poly.pdbx_strand_id
1 'polypeptide(L)'
;VFAERGLTDDITFIGSGKLGLPENAVVAFALGVDMINVGREAMLSIGCIQAQKCHTDKCPTGIATQDPWLARGVDAPSKGIRAAMYLRSLRRELLTVSGAVGVPHPSLITPTDIDILNGDYDARSLGSVYGYK
;
A
#
# COMPACT_ATOMS: atom_id res chain seq x y z
N VAL A 1 -21.70 -4.27 8.12
CA VAL A 1 -22.08 -3.12 9.00
C VAL A 1 -22.24 -1.82 8.24
N PHE A 2 -21.19 -1.20 7.66
CA PHE A 2 -21.36 0.09 6.96
C PHE A 2 -22.21 -0.04 5.68
N ALA A 3 -21.91 -1.04 4.85
CA ALA A 3 -22.70 -1.36 3.65
C ALA A 3 -24.17 -1.67 4.00
N GLU A 4 -24.42 -2.52 4.99
CA GLU A 4 -25.78 -2.87 5.46
C GLU A 4 -26.58 -1.67 5.98
N ARG A 5 -25.90 -0.61 6.39
CA ARG A 5 -26.52 0.63 6.88
C ARG A 5 -26.58 1.72 5.80
N GLY A 6 -26.12 1.45 4.59
CA GLY A 6 -26.10 2.43 3.48
C GLY A 6 -25.17 3.62 3.72
N LEU A 7 -24.10 3.45 4.51
CA LEU A 7 -23.19 4.55 4.89
C LEU A 7 -21.91 4.61 4.06
N THR A 8 -21.76 3.75 3.05
CA THR A 8 -20.50 3.63 2.28
C THR A 8 -20.20 4.85 1.43
N ASP A 9 -21.23 5.58 0.98
CA ASP A 9 -21.05 6.79 0.18
C ASP A 9 -20.76 8.04 1.04
N ASP A 10 -20.99 7.94 2.35
CA ASP A 10 -20.79 9.04 3.32
C ASP A 10 -19.43 8.98 4.02
N ILE A 11 -18.66 7.90 3.83
CA ILE A 11 -17.44 7.60 4.57
C ILE A 11 -16.33 7.18 3.60
N THR A 12 -15.15 7.78 3.75
CA THR A 12 -13.95 7.33 3.04
C THR A 12 -13.19 6.28 3.87
N PHE A 13 -12.98 5.11 3.30
CA PHE A 13 -12.22 4.02 3.89
C PHE A 13 -10.75 4.12 3.50
N ILE A 14 -9.89 4.32 4.51
CA ILE A 14 -8.43 4.43 4.32
C ILE A 14 -7.76 3.13 4.79
N GLY A 15 -7.20 2.37 3.85
CA GLY A 15 -6.46 1.15 4.13
C GLY A 15 -5.00 1.42 4.47
N SER A 16 -4.42 0.64 5.37
CA SER A 16 -2.98 0.61 5.62
C SER A 16 -2.53 -0.81 5.99
N GLY A 17 -1.21 -1.03 6.09
CA GLY A 17 -0.65 -2.34 6.44
C GLY A 17 0.00 -3.04 5.24
N LYS A 18 1.19 -2.57 4.85
CA LYS A 18 1.95 -3.06 3.70
C LYS A 18 1.26 -2.92 2.34
N LEU A 19 0.37 -1.94 2.24
CA LEU A 19 -0.33 -1.60 0.99
C LEU A 19 0.53 -0.75 0.05
N GLY A 20 1.81 -0.55 0.34
CA GLY A 20 2.73 0.18 -0.54
C GLY A 20 3.28 -0.65 -1.70
N LEU A 21 2.77 -1.86 -1.90
CA LEU A 21 3.08 -2.77 -2.99
C LEU A 21 1.80 -3.04 -3.81
N PRO A 22 1.86 -3.09 -5.15
CA PRO A 22 0.67 -3.16 -6.00
C PRO A 22 -0.25 -4.34 -5.69
N GLU A 23 0.30 -5.53 -5.44
CA GLU A 23 -0.45 -6.76 -5.20
C GLU A 23 -1.30 -6.67 -3.92
N ASN A 24 -0.75 -6.11 -2.84
CA ASN A 24 -1.49 -5.93 -1.60
C ASN A 24 -2.51 -4.78 -1.73
N ALA A 25 -2.13 -3.70 -2.41
CA ALA A 25 -2.99 -2.56 -2.63
C ALA A 25 -4.23 -2.94 -3.46
N VAL A 26 -4.06 -3.71 -4.53
CA VAL A 26 -5.16 -4.18 -5.40
C VAL A 26 -6.15 -5.03 -4.61
N VAL A 27 -5.67 -5.95 -3.76
CA VAL A 27 -6.53 -6.72 -2.86
C VAL A 27 -7.28 -5.79 -1.89
N ALA A 28 -6.62 -4.78 -1.32
CA ALA A 28 -7.28 -3.83 -0.42
C ALA A 28 -8.37 -3.00 -1.13
N PHE A 29 -8.10 -2.51 -2.33
CA PHE A 29 -9.10 -1.80 -3.14
C PHE A 29 -10.29 -2.72 -3.46
N ALA A 30 -10.03 -3.97 -3.86
CA ALA A 30 -11.08 -4.95 -4.10
C ALA A 30 -11.96 -5.22 -2.88
N LEU A 31 -11.39 -5.13 -1.68
CA LEU A 31 -12.11 -5.28 -0.42
C LEU A 31 -12.78 -3.98 0.07
N GLY A 32 -12.88 -2.95 -0.77
CA GLY A 32 -13.66 -1.74 -0.50
C GLY A 32 -12.89 -0.57 0.13
N VAL A 33 -11.56 -0.56 0.04
CA VAL A 33 -10.76 0.62 0.43
C VAL A 33 -10.81 1.68 -0.67
N ASP A 34 -11.06 2.94 -0.30
CA ASP A 34 -11.07 4.06 -1.25
C ASP A 34 -9.68 4.64 -1.51
N MET A 35 -8.82 4.60 -0.48
CA MET A 35 -7.44 5.08 -0.57
C MET A 35 -6.50 4.30 0.34
N ILE A 36 -5.24 4.19 -0.09
CA ILE A 36 -4.20 3.52 0.69
C ILE A 36 -3.27 4.53 1.36
N ASN A 37 -2.81 4.20 2.56
CA ASN A 37 -1.78 4.91 3.29
C ASN A 37 -0.49 4.07 3.35
N VAL A 38 0.62 4.67 2.94
CA VAL A 38 1.93 4.01 2.81
C VAL A 38 2.94 4.64 3.75
N GLY A 39 3.42 3.86 4.71
CA GLY A 39 4.40 4.30 5.71
C GLY A 39 5.76 3.63 5.49
N ARG A 40 5.82 2.30 5.68
CA ARG A 40 7.08 1.54 5.63
C ARG A 40 7.76 1.64 4.27
N GLU A 41 7.00 1.45 3.20
CA GLU A 41 7.51 1.46 1.82
C GLU A 41 8.00 2.86 1.45
N ALA A 42 7.29 3.91 1.89
CA ALA A 42 7.76 5.28 1.79
C ALA A 42 9.08 5.49 2.54
N MET A 43 9.23 4.98 3.78
CA MET A 43 10.49 5.02 4.52
C MET A 43 11.63 4.26 3.81
N LEU A 44 11.35 3.11 3.21
CA LEU A 44 12.32 2.36 2.40
C LEU A 44 12.78 3.19 1.19
N SER A 45 11.84 3.87 0.53
CA SER A 45 12.12 4.71 -0.64
C SER A 45 13.14 5.82 -0.33
N ILE A 46 13.14 6.35 0.91
CA ILE A 46 14.05 7.40 1.37
C ILE A 46 15.31 6.89 2.08
N GLY A 47 15.47 5.58 2.27
CA GLY A 47 16.70 4.98 2.79
C GLY A 47 16.61 4.25 4.14
N CYS A 48 15.41 3.91 4.60
CA CYS A 48 15.27 2.91 5.66
C CYS A 48 15.84 1.57 5.18
N ILE A 49 16.64 0.91 6.03
CA ILE A 49 17.23 -0.42 5.76
C ILE A 49 16.66 -1.50 6.69
N GLN A 50 15.54 -1.22 7.35
CA GLN A 50 14.92 -2.10 8.35
C GLN A 50 15.87 -2.55 9.47
N ALA A 51 16.69 -1.62 9.98
CA ALA A 51 17.59 -1.91 11.11
C ALA A 51 16.86 -2.24 12.43
N GLN A 52 15.55 -1.96 12.52
CA GLN A 52 14.70 -2.19 13.71
C GLN A 52 15.19 -1.49 14.99
N LYS A 53 15.94 -0.39 14.83
CA LYS A 53 16.47 0.45 15.92
C LYS A 53 15.74 1.78 16.07
N CYS A 54 14.54 1.91 15.49
CA CYS A 54 13.84 3.19 15.43
C CYS A 54 13.51 3.76 16.83
N HIS A 55 13.25 2.89 17.81
CA HIS A 55 12.90 3.27 19.18
C HIS A 55 14.12 3.64 20.04
N THR A 56 15.35 3.42 19.57
CA THR A 56 16.57 3.65 20.36
C THR A 56 17.23 4.99 20.07
N ASP A 57 16.64 5.79 19.19
CA ASP A 57 17.22 7.03 18.65
C ASP A 57 18.52 6.82 17.85
N LYS A 58 18.93 5.57 17.56
CA LYS A 58 20.20 5.23 16.90
C LYS A 58 19.98 4.64 15.50
N CYS A 59 19.09 5.24 14.72
CA CYS A 59 18.87 4.84 13.33
C CYS A 59 20.15 5.07 12.49
N PRO A 60 20.76 4.02 11.91
CA PRO A 60 22.04 4.17 11.22
C PRO A 60 21.96 4.96 9.90
N THR A 61 20.75 5.14 9.35
CA THR A 61 20.52 5.90 8.10
C THR A 61 19.89 7.25 8.33
N GLY A 62 19.72 7.68 9.59
CA GLY A 62 19.23 9.02 9.93
C GLY A 62 17.72 9.23 9.80
N ILE A 63 16.94 8.20 9.42
CA ILE A 63 15.51 8.34 9.16
C ILE A 63 14.68 8.52 10.44
N ALA A 64 15.00 7.77 11.49
CA ALA A 64 14.27 7.75 12.76
C ALA A 64 15.20 8.03 13.94
N THR A 65 15.67 9.27 14.01
CA THR A 65 16.59 9.75 15.05
C THR A 65 16.44 11.26 15.21
N GLN A 66 16.68 11.76 16.42
CA GLN A 66 16.82 13.18 16.75
C GLN A 66 18.30 13.60 16.89
N ASP A 67 19.24 12.65 16.77
CA ASP A 67 20.67 12.92 16.81
C ASP A 67 21.11 13.67 15.53
N PRO A 68 21.62 14.92 15.62
CA PRO A 68 22.05 15.69 14.47
C PRO A 68 23.20 15.06 13.69
N TRP A 69 24.04 14.22 14.31
CA TRP A 69 25.09 13.47 13.63
C TRP A 69 24.51 12.42 12.69
N LEU A 70 23.51 11.66 13.16
CA LEU A 70 22.88 10.61 12.39
C LEU A 70 21.90 11.17 11.34
N ALA A 71 21.13 12.21 11.68
CA ALA A 71 20.15 12.82 10.78
C ALA A 71 20.76 13.33 9.46
N ARG A 72 22.04 13.73 9.46
CA ARG A 72 22.78 14.12 8.25
C ARG A 72 22.91 13.00 7.21
N GLY A 73 22.63 11.75 7.56
CA GLY A 73 22.52 10.65 6.60
C GLY A 73 21.37 10.80 5.61
N VAL A 74 20.41 11.70 5.87
CA VAL A 74 19.24 11.96 5.03
C VAL A 74 19.42 13.26 4.25
N ASP A 75 19.79 13.14 2.98
CA ASP A 75 19.77 14.28 2.03
C ASP A 75 18.35 14.51 1.48
N ALA A 76 17.61 15.45 2.06
CA ALA A 76 16.21 15.67 1.73
C ALA A 76 15.93 15.94 0.23
N PRO A 77 16.73 16.75 -0.51
CA PRO A 77 16.56 16.92 -1.95
C PRO A 77 16.63 15.61 -2.74
N SER A 78 17.67 14.78 -2.53
CA SER A 78 17.79 13.49 -3.22
C SER A 78 16.72 12.49 -2.78
N LYS A 79 16.42 12.41 -1.47
CA LYS A 79 15.44 11.45 -0.95
C LYS A 79 14.02 11.81 -1.36
N GLY A 80 13.68 13.10 -1.45
CA GLY A 80 12.39 13.56 -1.96
C GLY A 80 12.14 13.11 -3.39
N ILE A 81 13.15 13.18 -4.26
CA ILE A 81 13.07 12.65 -5.63
C ILE A 81 12.79 11.14 -5.62
N ARG A 82 13.49 10.38 -4.76
CA ARG A 82 13.26 8.93 -4.63
C ARG A 82 11.84 8.59 -4.17
N ALA A 83 11.32 9.31 -3.17
CA ALA A 83 9.95 9.13 -2.69
C ALA A 83 8.93 9.45 -3.79
N ALA A 84 9.13 10.53 -4.55
CA ALA A 84 8.28 10.89 -5.68
C ALA A 84 8.31 9.82 -6.78
N MET A 85 9.48 9.26 -7.10
CA MET A 85 9.61 8.17 -8.07
C MET A 85 8.90 6.90 -7.58
N TYR A 86 9.05 6.54 -6.31
CA TYR A 86 8.31 5.42 -5.70
C TYR A 86 6.79 5.60 -5.86
N LEU A 87 6.25 6.76 -5.45
CA LEU A 87 4.81 7.04 -5.54
C LEU A 87 4.31 7.02 -6.99
N ARG A 88 5.09 7.56 -7.93
CA ARG A 88 4.76 7.53 -9.36
C ARG A 88 4.75 6.11 -9.92
N SER A 89 5.72 5.28 -9.55
CA SER A 89 5.78 3.88 -9.98
C SER A 89 4.61 3.08 -9.43
N LEU A 90 4.33 3.20 -8.12
CA LEU A 90 3.19 2.52 -7.49
C LEU A 90 1.88 2.93 -8.18
N ARG A 91 1.65 4.23 -8.39
CA ARG A 91 0.48 4.72 -9.13
C ARG A 91 0.39 4.13 -10.53
N ARG A 92 1.50 4.11 -11.27
CA ARG A 92 1.53 3.56 -12.63
C ARG A 92 1.14 2.08 -12.62
N GLU A 93 1.71 1.29 -11.72
CA GLU A 93 1.45 -0.15 -11.62
C GLU A 93 -0.01 -0.43 -11.26
N LEU A 94 -0.58 0.31 -10.30
CA LEU A 94 -2.00 0.19 -9.95
C LEU A 94 -2.93 0.52 -11.14
N LEU A 95 -2.62 1.57 -11.91
CA LEU A 95 -3.39 1.92 -13.11
C LEU A 95 -3.22 0.88 -14.22
N THR A 96 -2.03 0.29 -14.37
CA THR A 96 -1.79 -0.80 -15.31
C THR A 96 -2.63 -2.03 -14.96
N VAL A 97 -2.68 -2.42 -13.68
CA VAL A 97 -3.54 -3.54 -13.23
C VAL A 97 -5.01 -3.21 -13.43
N SER A 98 -5.44 -1.99 -13.09
CA SER A 98 -6.82 -1.54 -13.30
C SER A 98 -7.23 -1.66 -14.77
N GLY A 99 -6.36 -1.20 -15.68
CA GLY A 99 -6.58 -1.33 -17.12
C GLY A 99 -6.62 -2.78 -17.61
N ALA A 100 -5.84 -3.68 -16.99
CA ALA A 100 -5.86 -5.12 -17.31
C ALA A 100 -7.16 -5.81 -16.85
N VAL A 101 -7.70 -5.39 -15.70
CA VAL A 101 -9.02 -5.83 -15.20
C VAL A 101 -10.16 -5.24 -16.03
N GLY A 102 -9.94 -4.09 -16.66
CA GLY A 102 -10.94 -3.40 -17.49
C GLY A 102 -11.68 -2.28 -16.75
N VAL A 103 -11.12 -1.77 -15.64
CA VAL A 103 -11.69 -0.67 -14.86
C VAL A 103 -10.81 0.58 -14.92
N PRO A 104 -11.40 1.79 -14.91
CA PRO A 104 -10.63 3.03 -15.07
C PRO A 104 -9.86 3.46 -13.82
N HIS A 105 -10.17 2.89 -12.65
CA HIS A 105 -9.56 3.25 -11.37
C HIS A 105 -9.43 2.02 -10.47
N PRO A 106 -8.35 1.87 -9.68
CA PRO A 106 -8.15 0.69 -8.83
C PRO A 106 -9.25 0.48 -7.79
N SER A 107 -9.90 1.54 -7.31
CA SER A 107 -11.04 1.44 -6.38
C SER A 107 -12.30 0.80 -6.98
N LEU A 108 -12.32 0.57 -8.30
CA LEU A 108 -13.41 -0.13 -8.98
C LEU A 108 -13.11 -1.61 -9.22
N ILE A 109 -11.92 -2.08 -8.83
CA ILE A 109 -11.63 -3.50 -8.75
C ILE A 109 -12.52 -4.07 -7.64
N THR A 110 -13.09 -5.24 -7.88
CA THR A 110 -14.02 -5.93 -7.00
C THR A 110 -13.46 -7.28 -6.56
N PRO A 111 -14.03 -7.92 -5.53
CA PRO A 111 -13.59 -9.25 -5.09
C PRO A 111 -13.80 -10.37 -6.13
N THR A 112 -14.52 -10.10 -7.23
CA THR A 112 -14.69 -11.05 -8.34
C THR A 112 -13.62 -10.92 -9.41
N ASP A 113 -12.82 -9.85 -9.39
CA ASP A 113 -11.73 -9.62 -10.36
C ASP A 113 -10.41 -10.28 -9.94
N ILE A 114 -10.36 -10.84 -8.72
CA ILE A 114 -9.15 -11.42 -8.13
C ILE A 114 -9.44 -12.84 -7.66
N ASP A 115 -8.60 -13.77 -8.11
CA ASP A 115 -8.54 -15.13 -7.58
C ASP A 115 -7.31 -15.31 -6.68
N ILE A 116 -7.50 -16.04 -5.59
CA ILE A 116 -6.43 -16.53 -4.71
C ILE A 116 -6.13 -17.97 -5.12
N LEU A 117 -4.86 -18.22 -5.43
CA LEU A 117 -4.34 -19.54 -5.77
C LEU A 117 -3.88 -20.26 -4.50
N ASN A 118 -4.53 -21.37 -4.14
CA ASN A 118 -4.24 -22.17 -2.95
C ASN A 118 -3.43 -23.42 -3.29
N GLY A 119 -2.26 -23.25 -3.92
CA GLY A 119 -1.49 -24.41 -4.41
C GLY A 119 -2.30 -25.29 -5.37
N ASP A 120 -1.93 -26.56 -5.52
CA ASP A 120 -2.63 -27.70 -6.15
C ASP A 120 -3.78 -27.42 -7.15
N TYR A 121 -3.60 -26.42 -8.02
CA TYR A 121 -4.58 -25.99 -9.03
C TYR A 121 -5.93 -25.52 -8.47
N ASP A 122 -6.03 -25.20 -7.17
CA ASP A 122 -7.23 -24.60 -6.58
C ASP A 122 -7.17 -23.07 -6.69
N ALA A 123 -8.19 -22.49 -7.33
CA ALA A 123 -8.37 -21.06 -7.47
C ALA A 123 -9.73 -20.69 -6.88
N ARG A 124 -9.72 -19.75 -5.94
CA ARG A 124 -10.95 -19.24 -5.31
C ARG A 124 -10.99 -17.73 -5.42
N SER A 125 -12.13 -17.19 -5.82
CA SER A 125 -12.32 -15.74 -5.84
C SER A 125 -12.10 -15.14 -4.46
N LEU A 126 -11.54 -13.93 -4.43
CA LEU A 126 -11.30 -13.17 -3.21
C LEU A 126 -12.58 -13.03 -2.39
N GLY A 127 -13.72 -12.78 -3.06
CA GLY A 127 -15.03 -12.70 -2.40
C GLY A 127 -15.41 -14.00 -1.67
N SER A 128 -15.16 -15.16 -2.28
CA SER A 128 -15.42 -16.47 -1.67
C SER A 128 -14.55 -16.74 -0.44
N VAL A 129 -13.30 -16.29 -0.47
CA VAL A 129 -12.34 -16.49 0.63
C VAL A 129 -12.73 -15.67 1.87
N TYR A 130 -13.11 -14.40 1.67
CA TYR A 130 -13.46 -13.50 2.77
C TYR A 130 -14.94 -13.51 3.16
N GLY A 131 -15.79 -14.22 2.40
CA GLY A 131 -17.24 -14.19 2.59
C GLY A 131 -17.82 -12.78 2.38
N TYR A 132 -17.17 -12.00 1.51
CA TYR A 132 -17.55 -10.61 1.23
C TYR A 132 -18.87 -10.62 0.46
N LYS A 133 -19.87 -9.92 1.00
CA LYS A 133 -21.23 -9.82 0.44
C LYS A 133 -21.48 -8.42 -0.09
#